data_AF-A0A7U4JMK6-F1
#
_entry.id   AF-A0A7U4JMK6-F1
#
_cell.length_a   1.000
_cell.length_b   1.000
_cell.length_c   1.000
_cell.angle_alpha   90.00
_cell.angle_beta   90.00
_cell.angle_gamma   90.00
#
_symmetry.space_group_name_H-M   'P 1'
#
loop_
_entity.id
_entity.type
_entity.pdbx_description
1 polymer ?
#
loop_
_entity_poly.entity_id
_entity_poly.type
_entity_poly.pdbx_seq_one_letter_code
_entity_poly.pdbx_strand_id
1 'polypeptide(L)' 'MKTYTFEAEIKKIEGKDATYIEIPFDVEREFAAKRVKVLVKFENEQYRGSIVNMGLSCYII' A
#
# COMPACT_ATOMS: atom_id res chain seq x y z
N MET A 1 8.24 15.35 6.79
CA MET A 1 7.77 13.99 6.48
C MET A 1 6.28 13.96 6.75
N LYS A 2 5.45 13.68 5.75
CA LYS A 2 4.01 13.45 5.96
C LYS A 2 3.83 11.97 6.30
N THR A 3 3.22 11.68 7.44
CA THR A 3 2.87 10.33 7.85
C THR A 3 1.38 10.16 7.62
N TYR A 4 1.00 9.11 6.89
CA TYR A 4 -0.39 8.74 6.68
C TYR A 4 -0.67 7.52 7.54
N THR A 5 -1.67 7.60 8.40
CA THR A 5 -2.11 6.50 9.25
C THR A 5 -3.55 6.23 8.90
N PHE A 6 -3.83 5.02 8.44
CA PHE A 6 -5.16 4.57 8.08
C PHE A 6 -5.27 3.10 8.46
N GLU A 7 -6.50 2.68 8.73
CA GLU A 7 -6.82 1.27 8.93
C GLU A 7 -7.23 0.70 7.57
N ALA A 8 -6.68 -0.46 7.24
CA ALA A 8 -7.02 -1.19 6.03
C ALA A 8 -7.05 -2.69 6.33
N GLU A 9 -7.91 -3.40 5.62
CA GLU A 9 -8.02 -4.84 5.75
C GLU A 9 -6.92 -5.52 4.92
N ILE A 10 -6.20 -6.46 5.54
CA ILE A 10 -5.19 -7.26 4.85
C ILE A 10 -5.92 -8.35 4.06
N LYS A 11 -5.88 -8.23 2.74
CA LYS A 11 -6.43 -9.21 1.82
C LYS A 11 -5.36 -10.21 1.42
N LYS A 12 -5.68 -11.50 1.53
CA LYS A 12 -4.84 -12.58 1.02
C LYS A 12 -5.35 -13.02 -0.34
N ILE A 13 -4.45 -13.27 -1.29
CA ILE A 13 -4.82 -13.91 -2.56
C ILE A 13 -4.96 -15.42 -2.30
N GLU A 14 -6.15 -15.98 -2.45
CA GLU A 14 -6.35 -17.43 -2.39
C GLU A 14 -5.50 -18.11 -3.48
N GLY A 15 -4.63 -19.04 -3.07
CA GLY A 15 -3.69 -19.72 -3.97
C GLY A 15 -2.32 -19.05 -4.14
N LYS A 16 -2.05 -17.92 -3.46
CA LYS A 16 -0.69 -17.35 -3.34
C LYS A 16 -0.36 -17.02 -1.90
N ASP A 17 0.89 -17.19 -1.49
CA ASP A 17 1.43 -16.67 -0.23
C ASP A 17 1.70 -15.15 -0.30
N ALA A 18 0.82 -14.42 -0.98
CA ALA A 18 0.87 -12.98 -1.12
C ALA A 18 -0.34 -12.36 -0.41
N THR A 19 -0.05 -11.40 0.45
CA THR A 19 -1.03 -10.52 1.09
C THR A 19 -0.84 -9.11 0.57
N TYR A 20 -1.92 -8.35 0.53
CA TYR A 20 -1.92 -6.95 0.14
C TYR A 20 -2.93 -6.17 0.96
N ILE A 21 -2.70 -4.88 1.13
CA ILE A 21 -3.72 -3.95 1.65
C ILE A 21 -4.14 -2.97 0.56
N GLU A 22 -5.37 -2.48 0.64
CA GLU A 22 -5.83 -1.40 -0.22
C GLU A 22 -5.66 -0.06 0.48
N ILE A 23 -5.06 0.90 -0.23
CA ILE A 23 -4.84 2.23 0.31
C ILE A 23 -6.08 3.10 0.04
N PRO A 24 -6.74 3.65 1.07
CA PRO A 24 -8.01 4.39 0.93
C PRO A 24 -7.81 5.85 0.47
N PHE A 25 -6.73 6.13 -0.26
CA PHE A 25 -6.45 7.46 -0.81
C PHE A 25 -5.68 7.37 -2.13
N ASP A 26 -5.74 8.45 -2.91
CA ASP A 26 -5.08 8.53 -4.21
C ASP A 26 -3.59 8.78 -4.10
N VAL A 27 -2.81 7.70 -4.12
CA VAL A 27 -1.34 7.74 -4.07
C VAL A 27 -0.78 8.41 -5.32
N GLU A 28 -1.35 8.20 -6.51
CA GLU A 28 -0.89 8.87 -7.74
C GLU A 28 -1.09 10.38 -7.66
N ARG A 29 -2.20 10.86 -7.07
CA ARG A 29 -2.42 12.30 -6.89
C ARG A 29 -1.48 12.92 -5.85
N GLU A 30 -1.23 12.21 -4.75
CA GLU A 30 -0.38 12.71 -3.66
C GLU A 30 1.12 12.64 -4.01
N PHE A 31 1.56 11.61 -4.71
CA PHE A 31 2.98 11.35 -4.99
C PHE A 31 3.37 11.53 -6.46
N ALA A 32 2.41 11.81 -7.35
CA ALA A 32 2.61 11.95 -8.80
C ALA A 32 3.33 10.74 -9.44
N ALA A 33 3.18 9.56 -8.86
CA ALA A 33 3.93 8.37 -9.25
C ALA A 33 3.07 7.10 -9.13
N LYS A 34 3.14 6.25 -10.17
CA LYS A 34 2.51 4.92 -10.20
C LYS A 34 3.16 3.90 -9.28
N ARG A 35 4.44 4.13 -8.95
CA ARG A 35 5.23 3.30 -8.04
C ARG A 35 5.90 4.19 -7.00
N VAL A 36 5.48 4.07 -5.76
CA VAL A 36 6.00 4.88 -4.64
C VAL A 36 6.72 3.97 -3.66
N LYS A 37 8.01 4.23 -3.43
CA LYS A 37 8.75 3.53 -2.37
C LYS A 37 8.30 4.08 -1.03
N VAL A 38 7.82 3.21 -0.16
CA VAL A 38 7.33 3.61 1.16
C VAL A 38 7.96 2.77 2.25
N LEU A 39 8.09 3.37 3.42
CA LEU A 39 8.41 2.69 4.66
C LEU A 39 7.15 2.75 5.51
N VAL A 40 6.48 1.62 5.66
CA VAL A 40 5.28 1.49 6.48
C VAL A 40 5.60 0.70 7.73
N LYS A 41 4.77 0.85 8.75
CA LYS A 41 4.87 0.08 9.98
C LYS A 41 3.53 -0.62 10.19
N PHE A 42 3.52 -1.94 10.04
CA PHE A 42 2.35 -2.76 10.33
C PHE A 42 2.42 -3.16 11.80
N GLU A 43 1.59 -2.51 12.63
CA GLU A 43 1.61 -2.61 14.09
C GLU A 43 2.97 -2.29 14.72
N ASN A 44 3.88 -3.26 14.76
CA ASN A 44 5.25 -3.12 15.24
C ASN A 44 6.33 -3.48 14.21
N GLU A 45 5.97 -4.08 13.09
CA GLU A 45 6.92 -4.50 12.07
C GLU A 45 7.12 -3.41 11.01
N GLN A 46 8.36 -2.97 10.85
CA GLN A 46 8.70 -2.03 9.78
C GLN A 46 8.82 -2.80 8.47
N TYR A 47 7.99 -2.44 7.50
CA TYR A 47 8.01 -2.99 6.17
C TYR A 47 8.42 -1.92 5.17
N ARG A 48 9.45 -2.23 4.38
CA ARG A 48 9.90 -1.35 3.29
C ARG A 48 9.40 -1.92 1.97
N GLY A 49 8.33 -1.32 1.48
CA GLY A 49 7.62 -1.78 0.30
C GLY A 49 7.72 -0.81 -0.87
N SER A 50 6.96 -1.13 -1.91
CA SER A 50 6.59 -0.18 -2.94
C SER A 50 5.09 -0.27 -3.15
N ILE A 51 4.41 0.86 -3.02
CA ILE A 51 3.03 0.98 -3.46
C ILE A 51 3.04 0.87 -4.97
N VAL A 52 2.22 -0.02 -5.51
CA VAL A 52 2.03 -0.18 -6.95
C VAL A 52 0.56 0.01 -7.30
N ASN A 53 0.32 0.68 -8.41
CA ASN A 53 -1.00 0.74 -9.03
C ASN A 53 -1.10 -0.37 -10.10
N MET A 54 -2.03 -1.31 -9.94
CA MET A 54 -2.25 -2.39 -10.92
C MET A 54 -3.17 -1.98 -12.10
N GLY A 55 -3.38 -0.69 -12.35
CA GLY A 55 -4.28 -0.17 -13.39
C GLY A 55 -5.75 -0.09 -12.95
N LEU A 56 -6.03 -0.36 -11.68
CA LEU A 56 -7.31 -0.13 -11.01
C LEU A 56 -7.15 1.05 -10.04
N SER A 57 -8.26 1.69 -9.66
CA SER A 57 -8.29 2.76 -8.64
C SER A 57 -7.90 2.29 -7.22
N CYS A 58 -7.31 1.10 -7.10
CA CYS A 58 -6.83 0.51 -5.85
C CYS A 58 -5.31 0.40 -5.89
N TYR A 59 -4.66 1.03 -4.92
CA TYR A 59 -3.22 0.88 -4.70
C TYR A 59 -2.99 -0.23 -3.69
N ILE A 60 -1.98 -1.05 -3.96
CA ILE A 60 -1.61 -2.17 -3.10
C ILE A 60 -0.16 -2.06 -2.63
N ILE A 61 0.10 -2.62 -1.46
CA ILE A 61 1.43 -2.79 -0.86
C ILE A 61 1.54 -4.19 -0.26
#